data_AF-A0AAN2WEP2-F1
#
_entry.id   AF-A0AAN2WEP2-F1
#
_cell.length_a   1.000
_cell.length_b   1.000
_cell.length_c   1.000
_cell.angle_alpha   90.00
_cell.angle_beta   90.00
_cell.angle_gamma   90.00
#
_symmetry.space_group_name_H-M   'P 1'
#
loop_
_entity.id
_entity.type
_entity.pdbx_description
1 polymer ?
#
loop_
_entity_poly.entity_id
_entity_poly.type
_entity_poly.pdbx_seq_one_letter_code
_entity_poly.pdbx_strand_id
1 'polypeptide(L)'
;MEAILIRRLEAKTVAAIDDLARKKRVSREQYVRDLIHNHAISVEVEGLHQGYQDIVQKVLFALEKNTDILTKFLIANGVTDDGD
;
A
#
# COMPACT_ATOMS: atom_id res chain seq x y z
N MET A 1 -27.39 -7.80 -9.66
CA MET A 1 -26.74 -6.74 -8.87
C MET A 1 -27.52 -6.61 -7.57
N GLU A 2 -26.82 -6.52 -6.44
CA GLU A 2 -27.46 -6.31 -5.14
C GLU A 2 -27.58 -4.81 -4.84
N ALA A 3 -28.69 -4.41 -4.22
CA ALA A 3 -28.95 -3.03 -3.85
C ALA A 3 -28.81 -2.88 -2.33
N ILE A 4 -28.05 -1.88 -1.90
CA ILE A 4 -27.84 -1.54 -0.49
C ILE A 4 -28.57 -0.24 -0.19
N LEU A 5 -29.37 -0.23 0.89
CA LEU A 5 -30.07 0.97 1.34
C LEU A 5 -29.50 1.44 2.69
N ILE A 6 -28.79 2.56 2.66
CA ILE A 6 -28.20 3.17 3.87
C ILE A 6 -29.19 4.18 4.44
N ARG A 7 -29.71 3.91 5.65
CA ARG A 7 -30.72 4.74 6.32
C ARG A 7 -30.11 5.58 7.43
N ARG A 8 -30.84 6.63 7.83
CA ARG A 8 -30.50 7.50 8.98
C ARG A 8 -29.14 8.19 8.87
N LEU A 9 -28.73 8.55 7.64
CA LEU A 9 -27.61 9.46 7.43
C LEU A 9 -28.01 10.88 7.84
N GLU A 10 -27.12 11.57 8.53
CA GLU A 10 -27.33 12.99 8.83
C GLU A 10 -27.41 13.80 7.54
N ALA A 11 -28.32 14.78 7.48
CA ALA A 11 -28.51 15.62 6.29
C ALA A 11 -27.22 16.31 5.85
N LYS A 12 -26.39 16.75 6.81
CA LYS A 12 -25.08 17.37 6.54
C LYS A 12 -24.13 16.42 5.81
N THR A 13 -24.16 15.13 6.14
CA THR A 13 -23.33 14.11 5.51
C THR A 13 -23.78 13.84 4.09
N VAL A 14 -25.09 13.77 3.84
CA VAL A 14 -25.64 13.60 2.48
C VAL A 14 -25.27 14.81 1.60
N ALA A 15 -25.39 16.03 2.12
CA ALA A 15 -25.00 17.23 1.39
C ALA A 15 -23.50 17.26 1.07
N ALA A 16 -22.64 16.86 2.01
CA ALA A 16 -21.21 16.76 1.76
C ALA A 16 -20.88 15.73 0.66
N ILE A 17 -21.55 14.58 0.64
CA ILE A 17 -21.40 13.57 -0.42
C ILE A 17 -21.83 14.15 -1.78
N ASP A 18 -22.94 14.88 -1.83
CA ASP A 18 -23.41 15.54 -3.05
C ASP A 18 -22.39 16.52 -3.61
N ASP A 19 -21.83 17.36 -2.74
CA ASP A 19 -20.85 18.35 -3.15
C ASP A 19 -19.56 17.69 -3.65
N LEU A 20 -19.13 16.60 -3.03
CA LEU A 20 -17.98 15.83 -3.48
C LEU A 20 -18.24 15.13 -4.81
N ALA A 21 -19.41 14.53 -5.00
CA ALA A 21 -19.82 13.93 -6.26
C ALA A 21 -19.86 14.97 -7.39
N ARG A 22 -20.42 16.15 -7.10
CA ARG A 22 -20.49 17.29 -8.04
C ARG A 22 -19.10 17.80 -8.42
N LYS A 23 -18.19 17.95 -7.46
CA LYS A 23 -16.79 18.33 -7.71
C LYS A 23 -16.09 17.33 -8.63
N LYS A 24 -16.40 16.04 -8.49
CA LYS A 24 -15.88 14.96 -9.35
C LYS A 24 -16.68 14.75 -10.65
N ARG A 25 -17.74 15.53 -10.89
CA ARG A 25 -18.63 15.42 -12.07
C ARG A 25 -19.24 14.02 -12.26
N VAL A 26 -19.57 13.36 -11.16
CA VAL A 26 -20.22 12.04 -11.15
C VAL A 26 -21.54 12.10 -10.38
N SER A 27 -22.41 11.10 -10.56
CA SER A 27 -23.62 10.99 -9.74
C SER A 27 -23.26 10.67 -8.29
N ARG A 28 -24.17 11.02 -7.35
CA ARG A 28 -24.04 10.61 -5.94
C ARG A 28 -23.84 9.11 -5.80
N GLU A 29 -24.64 8.33 -6.53
CA GLU A 29 -24.58 6.87 -6.51
C GLU A 29 -23.21 6.36 -6.96
N GLN A 30 -22.71 6.86 -8.10
CA GLN A 30 -21.40 6.45 -8.60
C GLN A 30 -20.29 6.82 -7.62
N TYR A 31 -20.34 8.02 -7.04
CA TYR A 31 -19.37 8.45 -6.04
C TYR A 31 -19.35 7.52 -4.83
N VAL A 32 -20.53 7.17 -4.29
CA VAL A 32 -20.64 6.26 -3.13
C VAL A 32 -20.20 4.84 -3.49
N ARG A 33 -20.51 4.36 -4.71
CA ARG A 33 -20.06 3.07 -5.22
C ARG A 33 -18.54 3.01 -5.28
N ASP A 34 -17.91 4.03 -5.86
CA ASP A 34 -16.45 4.12 -5.95
C ASP A 34 -15.81 4.21 -4.56
N LEU A 35 -16.42 4.98 -3.64
CA LEU A 35 -15.95 5.10 -2.27
C LEU A 35 -15.95 3.75 -1.54
N ILE A 36 -17.06 3.01 -1.62
CA ILE A 36 -17.20 1.69 -0.99
C ILE A 36 -16.22 0.69 -1.62
N HIS A 37 -16.10 0.69 -2.94
CA HIS A 37 -15.19 -0.19 -3.67
C HIS A 37 -13.73 0.07 -3.29
N ASN A 38 -13.30 1.33 -3.32
CA ASN A 38 -11.95 1.71 -2.97
C ASN A 38 -11.65 1.38 -1.50
N HIS A 39 -12.61 1.56 -0.59
CA HIS A 39 -12.42 1.22 0.81
C HIS A 39 -12.35 -0.30 1.06
N ALA A 40 -13.15 -1.09 0.33
CA ALA A 40 -13.09 -2.55 0.42
C ALA A 40 -11.75 -3.09 -0.07
N ILE A 41 -11.23 -2.51 -1.16
CA ILE A 41 -9.95 -2.93 -1.78
C ILE A 41 -8.75 -2.32 -1.06
N SER A 42 -8.87 -1.15 -0.42
CA SER A 42 -7.73 -0.53 0.26
C SER A 42 -7.16 -1.44 1.35
N VAL A 43 -7.99 -2.22 2.04
CA VAL A 43 -7.54 -3.20 3.03
C VAL A 43 -6.68 -4.29 2.39
N GLU A 44 -7.07 -4.79 1.22
CA GLU A 44 -6.30 -5.79 0.47
C GLU A 44 -5.00 -5.21 -0.10
N VAL A 45 -5.05 -3.99 -0.63
CA VAL A 45 -3.89 -3.30 -1.22
C VAL A 45 -2.89 -2.84 -0.15
N GLU A 46 -3.35 -2.35 1.00
CA GLU A 46 -2.49 -2.02 2.14
C GLU A 46 -1.80 -3.26 2.70
N GLY A 47 -2.53 -4.37 2.83
CA GLY A 47 -1.95 -5.66 3.21
C GLY A 47 -0.89 -6.15 2.20
N LEU A 48 -1.16 -5.99 0.90
CA LEU A 48 -0.22 -6.34 -0.17
C LEU A 48 1.04 -5.45 -0.13
N HIS A 49 0.86 -4.14 0.08
CA HIS A 49 1.96 -3.18 0.17
C HIS A 49 2.86 -3.48 1.37
N GLN A 50 2.27 -3.79 2.53
CA GLN A 50 3.00 -4.19 3.72
C GLN A 50 3.81 -5.47 3.47
N GLY A 51 3.21 -6.48 2.84
CA GLY A 51 3.91 -7.71 2.47
C GLY A 51 5.10 -7.46 1.54
N TYR A 52 4.97 -6.53 0.59
CA TYR A 52 6.06 -6.16 -0.31
C TYR A 52 7.22 -5.46 0.44
N GLN A 53 6.91 -4.51 1.33
CA GLN A 53 7.93 -3.84 2.17
C GLN A 53 8.69 -4.86 3.04
N ASP A 54 7.98 -5.81 3.65
CA ASP A 54 8.58 -6.86 4.46
C ASP A 54 9.51 -7.77 3.64
N ILE A 55 9.13 -8.11 2.40
CA ILE A 55 9.98 -8.88 1.49
C ILE A 55 11.22 -8.10 1.10
N VAL A 56 11.08 -6.83 0.71
CA VAL A 56 12.22 -5.96 0.35
C VAL A 56 13.21 -5.87 1.52
N GLN A 57 12.72 -5.68 2.75
CA GLN A 57 13.58 -5.59 3.92
C GLN A 57 14.32 -6.91 4.19
N LYS A 58 13.65 -8.06 4.03
CA LYS A 58 14.29 -9.38 4.17
C LYS A 58 15.36 -9.62 3.12
N VAL A 59 15.12 -9.19 1.87
CA VAL A 59 16.09 -9.32 0.78
C VAL A 59 17.30 -8.43 1.03
N LEU A 60 17.09 -7.17 1.40
CA LEU A 60 18.18 -6.25 1.76
C LEU A 60 19.05 -6.83 2.88
N PHE A 61 18.40 -7.30 3.96
CA PHE A 61 19.12 -7.92 5.07
C PHE A 61 19.91 -9.16 4.64
N ALA A 62 19.35 -10.02 3.78
CA ALA A 62 20.04 -11.20 3.26
C ALA A 62 21.24 -10.81 2.38
N LEU A 63 21.11 -9.78 1.55
CA LEU A 63 22.20 -9.26 0.73
C LEU A 63 23.32 -8.66 1.59
N GLU A 64 22.99 -7.83 2.57
CA GLU A 64 23.96 -7.28 3.53
C GLU A 64 24.71 -8.40 4.26
N LYS A 65 23.99 -9.39 4.78
CA LYS A 65 24.58 -10.57 5.43
C LYS A 65 25.50 -11.35 4.50
N ASN A 66 25.08 -11.56 3.25
CA ASN A 66 25.87 -12.30 2.28
C ASN A 66 27.14 -11.53 1.90
N THR A 67 27.04 -10.22 1.70
CA THR A 67 28.18 -9.33 1.45
C THR A 67 29.15 -9.36 2.62
N ASP A 68 28.67 -9.22 3.86
CA ASP A 68 29.51 -9.30 5.07
C ASP A 68 30.27 -10.63 5.17
N ILE A 69 29.59 -11.75 4.92
CA ILE A 69 30.19 -13.09 4.96
C ILE A 69 31.21 -13.24 3.83
N LEU A 70 30.89 -12.77 2.62
CA LEU A 70 31.78 -12.83 1.48
C LEU A 70 33.04 -11.99 1.71
N THR A 71 32.91 -10.76 2.20
CA THR A 71 34.04 -9.90 2.55
C THR A 71 34.92 -10.56 3.61
N LYS A 72 34.33 -11.14 4.67
CA LYS A 72 35.09 -11.89 5.69
C LYS A 72 35.81 -13.10 5.09
N PHE A 73 35.16 -13.82 4.17
CA PHE A 73 35.77 -14.95 3.47
C PHE A 73 36.94 -14.51 2.59
N LEU A 74 36.79 -13.43 1.81
CA LEU A 74 37.83 -12.89 0.94
C LEU A 74 39.06 -12.42 1.75
N ILE A 75 38.83 -11.67 2.83
CA ILE A 75 39.90 -11.24 3.76
C ILE A 75 40.62 -12.46 4.36
N ALA A 76 39.87 -13.47 4.81
CA ALA A 76 40.45 -14.69 5.37
C ALA A 76 41.30 -15.48 4.36
N ASN A 77 41.06 -15.31 3.06
CA ASN A 77 41.80 -15.95 1.98
C ASN A 77 42.86 -15.02 1.34
N GLY A 78 43.19 -13.89 2.00
CA GLY A 78 44.29 -13.02 1.59
C GLY A 78 43.97 -12.05 0.45
N VAL A 79 42.68 -11.87 0.12
CA VAL A 79 42.24 -10.81 -0.79
C VAL A 79 42.07 -9.54 0.03
N THR A 80 42.91 -8.54 -0.20
CA THR A 80 42.79 -7.22 0.43
C THR A 80 41.81 -6.34 -0.35
N ASP A 81 40.93 -5.67 0.39
CA ASP A 81 40.03 -4.65 -0.13
C ASP A 81 40.86 -3.38 -0.40
N ASP A 82 41.37 -3.26 -1.62
CA ASP A 82 41.98 -2.02 -2.11
C ASP A 82 40.84 -1.04 -2.43
N GLY A 83 40.25 -0.45 -1.39
CA GLY A 83 39.21 0.57 -1.55
C GLY A 83 39.77 1.84 -2.19
N ASP A 84 39.00 2.42 -3.12
CA ASP A 84 39.05 3.84 -3.50
C ASP A 84 38.31 4.70 -2.46
#